data_AF-A0A7V4P8R5-F1
#
_entry.id   AF-A0A7V4P8R5-F1
#
_cell.length_a   1.000
_cell.length_b   1.000
_cell.length_c   1.000
_cell.angle_alpha   90.00
_cell.angle_beta   90.00
_cell.angle_gamma   90.00
#
_symmetry.space_group_name_H-M   'P 1'
#
loop_
_entity.id
_entity.type
_entity.pdbx_description
1 polymer ?
#
loop_
_entity_poly.entity_id
_entity_poly.type
_entity_poly.pdbx_seq_one_letter_code
_entity_poly.pdbx_strand_id
1 'polypeptide(L)'
;MLGTARYMSPEQALPRRGPVDPRSDIYSLGVTLYELLTLQPAFDADDQATLLRQIADEEPSAPRQRNRAVPRDLETVVLRAMAKDPHQRYRSAAALAADLRRFLAGEPIHARSQGTLARAWKWARRRPALAALLAVTLLAAATLTGGAVWSNAELREANERERQRARELRSANERERQRTQEAEERERIGRRHLYAAHISLAQQAWERGYADRVRALLER
;
A
#
# COMPACT_ATOMS: atom_id res chain seq x y z
N MET A 1 -2.22 -52.86 -5.93
CA MET A 1 -0.85 -52.30 -5.89
C MET A 1 -0.89 -50.76 -5.82
N LEU A 2 -1.40 -50.19 -4.72
CA LEU A 2 -1.49 -48.73 -4.54
C LEU A 2 -0.17 -48.11 -4.05
N GLY A 3 0.65 -48.87 -3.32
CA GLY A 3 1.90 -48.38 -2.72
C GLY A 3 2.91 -47.84 -3.73
N THR A 4 3.21 -48.60 -4.80
CA THR A 4 4.14 -48.17 -5.86
C THR A 4 3.65 -46.94 -6.62
N ALA A 5 2.33 -46.78 -6.79
CA ALA A 5 1.74 -45.68 -7.52
C ALA A 5 1.96 -44.31 -6.85
N ARG A 6 2.13 -44.26 -5.52
CA ARG A 6 2.35 -43.02 -4.75
C ARG A 6 3.61 -42.26 -5.15
N TYR A 7 4.59 -42.97 -5.71
CA TYR A 7 5.87 -42.42 -6.13
C TYR A 7 5.93 -42.08 -7.63
N MET A 8 4.85 -42.32 -8.38
CA MET A 8 4.81 -42.00 -9.81
C MET A 8 4.89 -40.49 -10.04
N SER A 9 5.58 -40.10 -11.11
CA SER A 9 5.56 -38.72 -11.57
C SER A 9 4.23 -38.36 -12.25
N PRO A 10 3.86 -37.07 -12.35
CA PRO A 10 2.65 -36.62 -13.03
C PRO A 10 2.51 -37.12 -14.48
N GLU A 11 3.62 -37.17 -15.21
CA GLU A 11 3.68 -37.68 -16.59
C GLU A 11 3.55 -39.21 -16.67
N GLN A 12 3.95 -39.95 -15.64
CA GLN A 12 3.68 -41.38 -15.51
C GLN A 12 2.22 -41.65 -15.10
N ALA A 13 1.66 -40.81 -14.23
CA ALA A 13 0.30 -40.95 -13.72
C ALA A 13 -0.76 -40.61 -14.78
N LEU A 14 -0.49 -39.62 -15.63
CA LEU A 14 -1.32 -39.28 -16.79
C LEU A 14 -0.45 -39.19 -18.06
N PRO A 15 -0.46 -40.22 -18.94
CA PRO A 15 0.36 -40.28 -20.16
C PRO A 15 0.17 -39.11 -21.15
N ARG A 16 -0.90 -38.32 -21.02
CA ARG A 16 -1.16 -37.14 -21.85
C ARG A 16 -0.31 -35.91 -21.48
N ARG A 17 0.49 -35.95 -20.41
CA ARG A 17 1.24 -34.79 -19.88
C ARG A 17 2.66 -34.62 -20.42
N GLY A 18 3.15 -35.54 -21.25
CA GLY A 18 4.46 -35.46 -21.89
C GLY A 18 5.27 -36.75 -21.76
N PRO A 19 6.47 -36.80 -22.35
CA PRO A 19 7.33 -37.97 -22.26
C PRO A 19 7.85 -38.15 -20.82
N VAL A 20 8.00 -39.41 -20.42
CA VAL A 20 8.73 -39.80 -19.22
C VAL A 20 10.22 -39.63 -19.51
N ASP A 21 10.91 -38.85 -18.69
CA ASP A 21 12.34 -38.54 -18.83
C ASP A 21 13.07 -38.73 -17.48
N PRO A 22 14.40 -38.54 -17.41
CA PRO A 22 15.14 -38.70 -16.15
C PRO A 22 14.67 -37.80 -14.99
N ARG A 23 13.86 -36.76 -15.26
CA ARG A 23 13.27 -35.90 -14.23
C ARG A 23 12.04 -36.53 -13.60
N SER A 24 11.48 -37.60 -14.17
CA SER A 24 10.50 -38.45 -13.50
C SER A 24 11.12 -39.10 -12.26
N ASP A 25 12.34 -39.62 -12.35
CA ASP A 25 13.05 -40.21 -11.20
C ASP A 25 13.37 -39.16 -10.13
N ILE A 26 13.70 -37.93 -10.53
CA ILE A 26 13.89 -36.79 -9.62
C ILE A 26 12.61 -36.50 -8.84
N TYR A 27 11.44 -36.59 -9.48
CA TYR A 27 10.16 -36.42 -8.82
C TYR A 27 9.93 -37.53 -7.80
N SER A 28 10.13 -38.79 -8.18
CA SER A 28 9.96 -39.95 -7.31
C SER A 28 10.86 -39.85 -6.07
N LEU A 29 12.13 -39.47 -6.25
CA LEU A 29 13.05 -39.23 -5.15
C LEU A 29 12.60 -38.07 -4.26
N GLY A 30 12.04 -37.01 -4.84
CA GLY A 30 11.42 -35.90 -4.10
C GLY A 30 10.27 -36.37 -3.21
N VAL A 31 9.38 -37.22 -3.73
CA VAL A 31 8.29 -37.84 -2.96
C VAL A 31 8.84 -38.71 -1.83
N THR A 32 9.89 -39.50 -2.10
CA THR A 32 10.54 -40.31 -1.05
C THR A 32 11.14 -39.43 0.05
N LEU A 33 11.87 -38.36 -0.30
CA LEU A 33 12.39 -37.42 0.69
C LEU A 33 11.28 -36.76 1.50
N TYR A 34 10.17 -36.37 0.85
CA TYR A 34 9.01 -35.81 1.53
C TYR A 34 8.48 -36.76 2.62
N GLU A 35 8.31 -38.03 2.26
CA GLU A 35 7.78 -39.04 3.16
C GLU A 35 8.77 -39.34 4.29
N LEU A 36 10.08 -39.38 4.04
CA LEU A 36 11.09 -39.52 5.09
C LEU A 36 11.09 -38.33 6.08
N LEU A 37 10.84 -37.11 5.59
CA LEU A 37 10.85 -35.91 6.43
C LEU A 37 9.57 -35.71 7.25
N THR A 38 8.45 -36.23 6.74
CA THR A 38 7.12 -36.02 7.35
C THR A 38 6.54 -37.29 7.98
N LEU A 39 7.17 -38.45 7.73
CA LEU A 39 6.69 -39.80 8.06
C LEU A 39 5.29 -40.09 7.51
N GLN A 40 4.89 -39.36 6.46
CA GLN A 40 3.58 -39.46 5.85
C GLN A 40 3.71 -39.32 4.32
N PRO A 41 2.88 -40.03 3.56
CA PRO A 41 2.87 -39.91 2.10
C PRO A 41 2.50 -38.49 1.67
N ALA A 42 3.11 -38.05 0.56
CA ALA A 42 2.80 -36.75 -0.04
C ALA A 42 1.35 -36.67 -0.55
N PHE A 43 0.87 -37.78 -1.13
CA PHE A 43 -0.49 -37.97 -1.63
C PHE A 43 -1.05 -39.26 -1.05
N ASP A 44 -2.26 -39.17 -0.52
CA ASP A 44 -2.93 -40.27 0.14
C ASP A 44 -4.39 -40.30 -0.32
N ALA A 45 -4.80 -41.45 -0.85
CA ALA A 45 -6.14 -41.70 -1.34
C ALA A 45 -6.46 -43.18 -1.24
N ASP A 46 -7.74 -43.48 -1.01
CA ASP A 46 -8.26 -44.84 -0.84
C ASP A 46 -8.40 -45.59 -2.17
N ASP A 47 -8.52 -44.86 -3.29
CA ASP A 47 -8.64 -45.42 -4.62
C ASP A 47 -7.56 -44.91 -5.58
N GLN A 48 -7.22 -45.75 -6.56
CA GLN A 48 -6.13 -45.48 -7.49
C GLN A 48 -6.43 -44.29 -8.42
N ALA A 49 -7.68 -44.11 -8.85
CA ALA A 49 -8.04 -43.03 -9.76
C ALA A 49 -7.91 -41.67 -9.08
N THR A 50 -8.31 -41.56 -7.82
CA THR A 50 -8.12 -40.36 -7.00
C THR A 50 -6.64 -40.12 -6.70
N LEU A 51 -5.88 -41.17 -6.37
CA LEU A 51 -4.44 -41.04 -6.17
C LEU A 51 -3.73 -40.48 -7.42
N LEU A 52 -4.02 -41.02 -8.60
CA LEU A 52 -3.42 -40.57 -9.86
C LEU A 52 -3.82 -39.13 -10.20
N ARG A 53 -5.07 -38.73 -9.92
CA ARG A 53 -5.52 -37.33 -10.05
C ARG A 53 -4.77 -36.42 -9.07
N GLN A 54 -4.60 -36.82 -7.82
CA GLN A 54 -3.81 -36.06 -6.84
C GLN A 54 -2.36 -35.90 -7.31
N ILE A 55 -1.72 -36.98 -7.77
CA ILE A 55 -0.36 -36.95 -8.30
C ILE A 55 -0.26 -36.02 -9.53
N ALA A 56 -1.24 -36.03 -10.42
CA ALA A 56 -1.20 -35.18 -11.61
C ALA A 56 -1.50 -33.71 -11.29
N ASP A 57 -2.53 -33.43 -10.50
CA ASP A 57 -3.15 -32.11 -10.40
C ASP A 57 -2.97 -31.46 -9.03
N GLU A 58 -2.73 -32.23 -7.97
CA GLU A 58 -2.64 -31.73 -6.61
C GLU A 58 -1.20 -31.46 -6.15
N GLU A 59 -0.95 -30.27 -5.62
CA GLU A 59 0.34 -29.92 -5.01
C GLU A 59 0.37 -30.51 -3.60
N PRO A 60 1.50 -31.07 -3.15
CA PRO A 60 1.60 -31.64 -1.82
C PRO A 60 1.47 -30.55 -0.75
N SER A 61 1.04 -30.92 0.46
CA SER A 61 1.18 -30.05 1.62
C SER A 61 2.65 -29.66 1.80
N ALA A 62 2.95 -28.47 2.32
CA ALA A 62 4.35 -28.11 2.54
C ALA A 62 4.93 -28.99 3.68
N PRO A 63 6.14 -29.58 3.56
CA PRO A 63 6.76 -30.38 4.61
C PRO A 63 6.71 -29.74 5.99
N ARG A 64 6.94 -28.42 6.08
CA ARG A 64 6.93 -27.68 7.35
C ARG A 64 5.56 -27.50 7.98
N GLN A 65 4.48 -27.72 7.23
CA GLN A 65 3.12 -27.78 7.78
C GLN A 65 2.89 -29.09 8.55
N ARG A 66 3.55 -30.19 8.14
CA ARG A 66 3.46 -31.49 8.81
C ARG A 66 4.53 -31.68 9.88
N ASN A 67 5.75 -31.22 9.61
CA ASN A 67 6.87 -31.29 10.53
C ASN A 67 7.62 -29.95 10.58
N ARG A 68 7.36 -29.14 11.61
CA ARG A 68 7.97 -27.81 11.77
C ARG A 68 9.50 -27.85 11.95
N ALA A 69 10.07 -29.01 12.31
CA ALA A 69 11.52 -29.18 12.45
C ALA A 69 12.24 -29.22 11.09
N VAL A 70 11.52 -29.40 9.97
CA VAL A 70 12.13 -29.38 8.63
C VAL A 70 12.68 -27.98 8.33
N PRO A 71 13.97 -27.85 7.98
CA PRO A 71 14.55 -26.57 7.57
C PRO A 71 13.94 -26.03 6.27
N ARG A 72 13.88 -24.70 6.13
CA ARG A 72 13.28 -24.03 4.97
C ARG A 72 13.97 -24.38 3.65
N ASP A 73 15.29 -24.51 3.68
CA ASP A 73 16.09 -24.83 2.50
C ASP A 73 15.81 -26.25 2.03
N LEU A 74 15.74 -27.21 2.97
CA LEU A 74 15.38 -28.59 2.65
C LEU A 74 13.96 -28.71 2.11
N GLU A 75 12.98 -28.00 2.69
CA GLU A 75 11.63 -27.88 2.12
C GLU A 75 11.66 -27.36 0.68
N THR A 76 12.48 -26.35 0.40
CA THR A 76 12.62 -25.78 -0.94
C THR A 76 13.19 -26.79 -1.94
N VAL A 77 14.20 -27.57 -1.53
CA VAL A 77 14.79 -28.63 -2.36
C VAL A 77 13.74 -29.70 -2.70
N VAL A 78 13.00 -30.18 -1.70
CA VAL A 78 11.97 -31.22 -1.87
C VAL A 78 10.83 -30.74 -2.77
N LEU A 79 10.27 -29.56 -2.50
CA LEU A 79 9.18 -29.01 -3.31
C LEU A 79 9.60 -28.71 -4.75
N ARG A 80 10.87 -28.35 -4.99
CA ARG A 80 11.40 -28.19 -6.35
C ARG A 80 11.51 -29.54 -7.06
N ALA A 81 12.00 -30.58 -6.40
CA ALA A 81 12.06 -31.92 -6.98
C ALA A 81 10.66 -32.45 -7.35
N MET A 82 9.66 -32.17 -6.52
CA MET A 82 8.26 -32.56 -6.70
C MET A 82 7.43 -31.60 -7.59
N ALA A 83 8.05 -30.64 -8.29
CA ALA A 83 7.30 -29.71 -9.13
C ALA A 83 6.53 -30.45 -10.23
N LYS A 84 5.26 -30.11 -10.46
CA LYS A 84 4.43 -30.84 -11.45
C LYS A 84 4.97 -30.74 -12.87
N ASP A 85 5.44 -29.55 -13.24
CA ASP A 85 6.09 -29.28 -14.51
C ASP A 85 7.56 -29.75 -14.46
N PRO A 86 7.99 -30.71 -15.33
CA PRO A 86 9.37 -31.18 -15.38
C PRO A 86 10.41 -30.07 -15.64
N HIS A 87 10.04 -28.94 -16.27
CA HIS A 87 10.97 -27.82 -16.49
C HIS A 87 11.27 -27.02 -15.21
N GLN A 88 10.41 -27.15 -14.20
CA GLN A 88 10.58 -26.50 -12.91
C GLN A 88 11.36 -27.36 -11.90
N ARG A 89 11.56 -28.65 -12.22
CA ARG A 89 12.38 -29.59 -11.44
C ARG A 89 13.88 -29.31 -11.64
N TYR A 90 14.70 -30.08 -10.95
CA TYR A 90 16.12 -30.11 -11.25
C TYR A 90 16.36 -30.66 -12.65
N ARG A 91 17.28 -30.05 -13.39
CA ARG A 91 17.64 -30.48 -14.75
C ARG A 91 18.23 -31.91 -14.75
N SER A 92 18.92 -32.28 -13.67
CA SER A 92 19.57 -33.58 -13.50
C SER A 92 19.63 -33.98 -12.03
N ALA A 93 19.81 -35.27 -11.76
CA ALA A 93 20.03 -35.80 -10.41
C ALA A 93 21.30 -35.21 -9.76
N ALA A 94 22.34 -34.92 -10.55
CA ALA A 94 23.55 -34.25 -10.07
C ALA A 94 23.26 -32.86 -9.51
N ALA A 95 22.33 -32.10 -10.12
CA ALA A 95 21.94 -30.79 -9.62
C ALA A 95 21.15 -30.88 -8.30
N LEU A 96 20.28 -31.89 -8.15
CA LEU A 96 19.61 -32.17 -6.87
C LEU A 96 20.64 -32.55 -5.78
N ALA A 97 21.57 -33.46 -6.10
CA ALA A 97 22.62 -33.88 -5.18
C ALA A 97 23.51 -32.72 -4.76
N ALA A 98 23.83 -31.79 -5.66
CA ALA A 98 24.59 -30.59 -5.33
C ALA A 98 23.88 -29.73 -4.28
N ASP A 99 22.58 -29.44 -4.45
CA ASP A 99 21.83 -28.65 -3.46
C ASP A 99 21.68 -29.38 -2.12
N LEU A 100 21.50 -30.71 -2.12
CA LEU A 100 21.49 -31.50 -0.89
C LEU A 100 22.84 -31.46 -0.17
N ARG A 101 23.97 -31.55 -0.88
CA ARG A 101 25.31 -31.44 -0.29
C ARG A 101 25.56 -30.06 0.30
N ARG A 102 25.16 -29.00 -0.40
CA ARG A 102 25.27 -27.61 0.11
C ARG A 102 24.46 -27.44 1.39
N PHE A 103 23.22 -27.93 1.40
CA PHE A 103 22.39 -27.95 2.61
C PHE A 103 23.07 -28.68 3.77
N LEU A 104 23.64 -29.88 3.53
CA LEU A 104 24.37 -30.64 4.56
C LEU A 104 25.64 -29.93 5.04
N ALA A 105 26.29 -29.15 4.18
CA ALA A 105 27.46 -28.33 4.51
C ALA A 105 27.10 -26.99 5.20
N GLY A 106 25.82 -26.67 5.38
CA GLY A 106 25.38 -25.37 5.90
C GLY A 106 25.57 -24.20 4.93
N GLU A 107 25.80 -24.50 3.65
CA GLU A 107 25.90 -23.50 2.59
C GLU A 107 24.50 -23.13 2.06
N PRO A 108 24.31 -21.90 1.53
CA PRO A 108 23.07 -21.54 0.84
C PRO A 108 22.76 -22.57 -0.27
N ILE A 109 21.51 -22.90 -0.56
CA ILE A 109 21.16 -23.76 -1.71
C ILE A 109 21.06 -22.94 -3.02
N HIS A 110 21.17 -23.57 -4.20
CA HIS A 110 20.91 -22.86 -5.47
C HIS A 110 19.41 -22.75 -5.79
N ALA A 111 18.61 -23.72 -5.33
CA ALA A 111 17.17 -23.69 -5.52
C ALA A 111 16.55 -22.45 -4.86
N ARG A 112 16.00 -21.56 -5.69
CA ARG A 112 15.16 -20.46 -5.22
C ARG A 112 13.75 -20.98 -4.98
N SER A 113 13.14 -20.57 -3.87
CA SER A 113 11.74 -20.91 -3.59
C SER A 113 10.85 -20.51 -4.75
N GLN A 114 9.96 -21.40 -5.18
CA GLN A 114 8.92 -21.08 -6.16
C GLN A 114 8.16 -19.83 -5.67
N GLY A 115 8.18 -18.76 -6.47
CA GLY A 115 7.75 -17.42 -6.07
C GLY A 115 6.35 -17.41 -5.44
N THR A 116 6.15 -16.55 -4.44
CA THR A 116 4.87 -16.37 -3.74
C THR A 116 3.70 -16.08 -4.71
N LEU A 117 3.97 -15.37 -5.80
CA LEU A 117 3.04 -15.11 -6.90
C LEU A 117 2.60 -16.38 -7.64
N ALA A 118 3.52 -17.31 -7.92
CA ALA A 118 3.18 -18.58 -8.56
C ALA A 118 2.34 -19.46 -7.62
N ARG A 119 2.64 -19.44 -6.32
CA ARG A 119 1.81 -20.10 -5.30
C ARG A 119 0.42 -19.47 -5.17
N ALA A 120 0.32 -18.14 -5.17
CA ALA A 120 -0.95 -17.42 -5.11
C ALA A 120 -1.82 -17.66 -6.34
N TRP A 121 -1.25 -17.64 -7.54
CA TRP A 121 -1.96 -17.94 -8.79
C TRP A 121 -2.46 -19.39 -8.84
N LYS A 122 -1.62 -20.35 -8.41
CA LYS A 122 -2.02 -21.76 -8.32
C LYS A 122 -3.09 -22.01 -7.24
N TRP A 123 -3.02 -21.30 -6.11
CA TRP A 123 -4.08 -21.32 -5.07
C TRP A 123 -5.40 -20.76 -5.62
N ALA A 124 -5.34 -19.66 -6.36
CA ALA A 124 -6.51 -19.07 -6.99
C ALA A 124 -7.22 -20.03 -7.96
N ARG A 125 -6.46 -20.85 -8.69
CA ARG A 125 -7.00 -21.94 -9.52
C ARG A 125 -7.68 -23.06 -8.73
N ARG A 126 -7.23 -23.37 -7.50
CA ARG A 126 -7.82 -24.43 -6.66
C ARG A 126 -9.11 -24.01 -5.96
N ARG A 127 -9.28 -22.71 -5.70
CA ARG A 127 -10.46 -22.17 -5.02
C ARG A 127 -10.98 -20.93 -5.75
N PRO A 128 -11.56 -21.09 -6.95
CA PRO A 128 -11.95 -19.97 -7.80
C PRO A 128 -12.97 -19.04 -7.12
N ALA A 129 -13.89 -19.58 -6.32
CA ALA A 129 -14.87 -18.79 -5.57
C ALA A 129 -14.22 -17.88 -4.51
N LEU A 130 -13.27 -18.39 -3.72
CA LEU A 130 -12.55 -17.58 -2.72
C LEU A 130 -11.62 -16.56 -3.38
N ALA A 131 -10.98 -16.92 -4.48
CA ALA A 131 -10.13 -16.02 -5.23
C ALA A 131 -10.93 -14.87 -5.86
N ALA A 132 -12.10 -15.17 -6.45
CA ALA A 132 -13.02 -14.17 -6.97
C ALA A 132 -13.53 -13.24 -5.85
N LEU A 133 -13.93 -13.80 -4.70
CA LEU A 133 -14.37 -13.01 -3.55
C LEU A 133 -13.28 -12.06 -3.06
N LEU A 134 -12.04 -12.52 -2.93
CA LEU A 134 -10.88 -11.69 -2.56
C LEU A 134 -10.61 -10.59 -3.59
N ALA A 135 -10.67 -10.93 -4.89
CA ALA A 135 -10.47 -9.94 -5.95
C ALA A 135 -11.54 -8.84 -5.90
N VAL A 136 -12.82 -9.22 -5.72
CA VAL A 136 -13.93 -8.27 -5.61
C VAL A 136 -13.78 -7.40 -4.36
N THR A 137 -13.42 -7.97 -3.21
CA THR A 137 -13.22 -7.20 -1.98
C THR A 137 -12.04 -6.22 -2.09
N LEU A 138 -10.93 -6.63 -2.70
CA LEU A 138 -9.79 -5.73 -2.93
C LEU A 138 -10.13 -4.61 -3.92
N LEU A 139 -10.88 -4.91 -4.98
CA LEU A 139 -11.35 -3.90 -5.93
C LEU A 139 -12.31 -2.92 -5.26
N ALA A 140 -13.28 -3.41 -4.47
CA ALA A 140 -14.21 -2.57 -3.73
C ALA A 140 -13.48 -1.69 -2.69
N ALA A 141 -12.49 -2.24 -1.99
CA ALA A 141 -11.66 -1.47 -1.08
C ALA A 141 -10.88 -0.38 -1.83
N ALA A 142 -10.24 -0.71 -2.96
CA ALA A 142 -9.47 0.23 -3.75
C ALA A 142 -10.34 1.37 -4.30
N THR A 143 -11.54 1.07 -4.80
CA THR A 143 -12.48 2.09 -5.28
C THR A 143 -12.99 2.98 -4.16
N LEU A 144 -13.31 2.41 -2.98
CA LEU A 144 -13.72 3.18 -1.81
C LEU A 144 -12.60 4.08 -1.30
N THR A 145 -11.37 3.56 -1.16
CA THR A 145 -10.24 4.36 -0.69
C THR A 145 -9.83 5.42 -1.72
N GLY A 146 -9.81 5.07 -3.01
CA GLY A 146 -9.49 6.01 -4.08
C GLY A 146 -10.51 7.14 -4.17
N GLY A 147 -11.81 6.79 -4.14
CA GLY A 147 -12.90 7.76 -4.11
C GLY A 147 -12.87 8.64 -2.86
N ALA A 148 -12.58 8.08 -1.69
CA ALA A 148 -12.46 8.85 -0.45
C ALA A 148 -11.25 9.81 -0.47
N VAL A 149 -10.10 9.39 -1.01
CA VAL A 149 -8.92 10.26 -1.15
C VAL A 149 -9.21 11.38 -2.14
N TRP A 150 -9.82 11.07 -3.28
CA TRP A 150 -10.18 12.05 -4.29
C TRP A 150 -11.21 13.07 -3.76
N SER A 151 -12.27 12.61 -3.12
CA SER A 151 -13.28 13.47 -2.49
C SER A 151 -12.68 14.35 -1.38
N ASN A 152 -11.77 13.80 -0.57
CA ASN A 152 -11.07 14.59 0.45
C ASN A 152 -10.16 15.66 -0.16
N ALA A 153 -9.52 15.39 -1.30
CA ALA A 153 -8.70 16.38 -1.99
C ALA A 153 -9.54 17.53 -2.53
N GLU A 154 -10.68 17.23 -3.16
CA GLU A 154 -11.59 18.24 -3.69
C GLU A 154 -12.20 19.11 -2.57
N LEU A 155 -12.57 18.50 -1.43
CA LEU A 155 -13.03 19.23 -0.26
C LEU A 155 -11.95 20.14 0.35
N ARG A 156 -10.68 19.76 0.26
CA ARG A 156 -9.56 20.61 0.73
C ARG A 156 -9.43 21.84 -0.14
N GLU A 157 -9.49 21.69 -1.46
CA GLU A 157 -9.44 22.83 -2.38
C GLU A 157 -10.64 23.78 -2.18
N ALA A 158 -11.84 23.24 -2.00
CA ALA A 158 -13.03 24.05 -1.73
C ALA A 158 -12.90 24.85 -0.43
N ASN A 159 -12.43 24.19 0.65
CA ASN A 159 -12.17 24.84 1.94
C ASN A 159 -11.09 25.93 1.85
N GLU A 160 -10.04 25.72 1.04
CA GLU A 160 -8.99 26.71 0.84
C GLU A 160 -9.50 27.95 0.10
N ARG A 161 -10.33 27.77 -0.93
CA ARG A 161 -10.99 28.87 -1.64
C ARG A 161 -11.89 29.67 -0.71
N GLU A 162 -12.67 29.01 0.15
CA GLU A 162 -13.47 29.71 1.16
C GLU A 162 -12.60 30.49 2.15
N ARG A 163 -11.50 29.88 2.63
CA ARG A 163 -10.57 30.55 3.56
C ARG A 163 -9.89 31.75 2.92
N GLN A 164 -9.54 31.68 1.63
CA GLN A 164 -8.96 32.83 0.90
C GLN A 164 -9.97 33.97 0.80
N ARG A 165 -11.21 33.69 0.38
CA ARG A 165 -12.28 34.70 0.31
C ARG A 165 -12.54 35.34 1.66
N ALA A 166 -12.57 34.55 2.74
CA ALA A 166 -12.76 35.06 4.09
C ALA A 166 -11.61 35.99 4.53
N ARG A 167 -10.35 35.68 4.17
CA ARG A 167 -9.19 36.53 4.48
C ARG A 167 -9.20 37.83 3.68
N GLU A 168 -9.55 37.76 2.41
CA GLU A 168 -9.66 38.93 1.54
C GLU A 168 -10.70 39.91 2.07
N LEU A 169 -11.90 39.41 2.38
CA LEU A 169 -12.98 40.22 2.96
C LEU A 169 -12.57 40.86 4.30
N ARG A 170 -11.89 40.12 5.16
CA ARG A 170 -11.36 40.66 6.43
C ARG A 170 -10.36 41.78 6.19
N SER A 171 -9.40 41.58 5.28
CA SER A 171 -8.40 42.60 4.95
C SER A 171 -9.01 43.84 4.30
N ALA A 172 -10.06 43.68 3.50
CA ALA A 172 -10.78 44.80 2.89
C ALA A 172 -11.51 45.62 3.96
N ASN A 173 -12.21 44.95 4.88
CA ASN A 173 -12.93 45.58 5.99
C ASN A 173 -11.97 46.29 6.96
N GLU A 174 -10.80 45.71 7.23
CA GLU A 174 -9.74 46.36 8.03
C GLU A 174 -9.21 47.64 7.36
N ARG A 175 -8.94 47.60 6.05
CA ARG A 175 -8.52 48.80 5.29
C ARG A 175 -9.59 49.87 5.29
N GLU A 176 -10.85 49.48 5.19
CA GLU A 176 -11.98 50.41 5.28
C GLU A 176 -12.03 51.09 6.65
N ARG A 177 -11.90 50.31 7.73
CA ARG A 177 -11.83 50.84 9.11
C ARG A 177 -10.64 51.76 9.34
N GLN A 178 -9.48 51.44 8.77
CA GLN A 178 -8.31 52.30 8.85
C GLN A 178 -8.55 53.63 8.14
N ARG A 179 -9.14 53.60 6.94
CA ARG A 179 -9.49 54.82 6.20
C ARG A 179 -10.49 55.69 6.94
N THR A 180 -11.51 55.10 7.57
CA THR A 180 -12.48 55.86 8.37
C THR A 180 -11.79 56.49 9.59
N GLN A 181 -10.95 55.75 10.30
CA GLN A 181 -10.19 56.28 11.45
C GLN A 181 -9.22 57.39 11.06
N GLU A 182 -8.51 57.24 9.93
CA GLU A 182 -7.61 58.27 9.43
C GLU A 182 -8.38 59.53 9.01
N ALA A 183 -9.55 59.39 8.39
CA ALA A 183 -10.40 60.51 8.03
C ALA A 183 -10.88 61.26 9.29
N GLU A 184 -11.36 60.53 10.30
CA GLU A 184 -11.76 61.09 11.59
C GLU A 184 -10.59 61.81 12.30
N GLU A 185 -9.39 61.23 12.31
CA GLU A 185 -8.24 61.84 12.94
C GLU A 185 -7.77 63.09 12.20
N ARG A 186 -7.76 63.08 10.87
CA ARG A 186 -7.47 64.27 10.05
C ARG A 186 -8.49 65.38 10.32
N GLU A 187 -9.77 65.03 10.43
CA GLU A 187 -10.81 65.98 10.76
C GLU A 187 -10.58 66.58 12.15
N ARG A 188 -10.25 65.75 13.15
CA ARG A 188 -9.96 66.18 14.52
C ARG A 188 -8.75 67.11 14.59
N ILE A 189 -7.66 66.76 13.93
CA ILE A 189 -6.44 67.58 13.84
C ILE A 189 -6.76 68.91 13.14
N GLY A 190 -7.50 68.87 12.03
CA GLY A 190 -7.96 70.06 11.32
C GLY A 190 -8.78 71.00 12.22
N ARG A 191 -9.76 70.47 12.96
CA ARG A 191 -10.56 71.25 13.92
C ARG A 191 -9.68 71.90 15.00
N ARG A 192 -8.68 71.19 15.54
CA ARG A 192 -7.75 71.75 16.53
C ARG A 192 -6.89 72.88 15.97
N HIS A 193 -6.37 72.74 14.74
CA HIS A 193 -5.60 73.80 14.10
C HIS A 193 -6.45 75.04 13.82
N LEU A 194 -7.69 74.86 13.34
CA LEU A 194 -8.63 75.96 13.15
C LEU A 194 -8.94 76.66 14.48
N TYR A 195 -9.18 75.90 15.55
CA TYR A 195 -9.40 76.45 16.88
C TYR A 195 -8.20 77.28 17.37
N ALA A 196 -6.98 76.75 17.28
CA ALA A 196 -5.76 77.45 17.68
C ALA A 196 -5.50 78.74 16.86
N ALA A 197 -5.80 78.71 15.55
CA ALA A 197 -5.71 79.88 14.68
C ALA A 197 -6.68 81.00 15.12
N HIS A 198 -7.94 80.65 15.45
CA HIS A 198 -8.91 81.62 15.97
C HIS A 198 -8.45 82.26 17.28
N ILE A 199 -7.93 81.46 18.23
CA ILE A 199 -7.40 81.97 19.50
C ILE A 199 -6.23 82.95 19.27
N SER A 200 -5.31 82.62 18.37
CA SER A 200 -4.16 83.49 18.06
C SER A 200 -4.59 84.82 17.43
N LEU A 201 -5.58 84.79 16.53
CA LEU A 201 -6.16 86.00 15.93
C LEU A 201 -6.88 86.86 16.97
N ALA A 202 -7.61 86.23 17.90
CA ALA A 202 -8.27 86.94 19.00
C ALA A 202 -7.25 87.63 19.92
N GLN A 203 -6.15 86.95 20.28
CA GLN A 203 -5.07 87.55 21.08
C GLN A 203 -4.40 88.73 20.37
N GLN A 204 -4.13 88.61 19.07
CA GLN A 204 -3.53 89.70 18.30
C GLN A 204 -4.48 90.90 18.16
N ALA A 205 -5.79 90.66 18.01
CA ALA A 205 -6.80 91.71 18.00
C ALA A 205 -6.90 92.42 19.36
N TRP A 206 -6.76 91.68 20.46
CA TRP A 206 -6.70 92.22 21.81
C TRP A 206 -5.48 93.12 22.03
N GLU A 207 -4.28 92.66 21.65
CA GLU A 207 -3.03 93.44 21.76
C GLU A 207 -3.06 94.76 20.98
N ARG A 208 -3.84 94.81 19.88
CA ARG A 208 -4.03 96.01 19.05
C ARG A 208 -5.19 96.91 19.48
N GLY A 209 -5.92 96.56 20.55
CA GLY A 209 -7.02 97.36 21.11
C GLY A 209 -8.38 97.22 20.41
N TYR A 210 -8.58 96.20 19.56
CA TYR A 210 -9.84 96.02 18.80
C TYR A 210 -10.84 95.10 19.53
N ALA A 211 -11.47 95.61 20.60
CA ALA A 211 -12.37 94.83 21.46
C ALA A 211 -13.56 94.19 20.73
N ASP A 212 -14.19 94.89 19.78
CA ASP A 212 -15.34 94.37 19.02
C ASP A 212 -14.96 93.16 18.14
N ARG A 213 -13.73 93.14 17.63
CA ARG A 213 -13.22 92.08 16.75
C ARG A 213 -12.89 90.80 17.52
N VAL A 214 -12.54 90.91 18.80
CA VAL A 214 -12.33 89.77 19.71
C VAL A 214 -13.66 89.09 20.02
N ARG A 215 -14.71 89.88 20.31
CA ARG A 215 -16.04 89.33 20.62
C ARG A 215 -16.63 88.56 19.44
N ALA A 216 -16.49 89.10 18.22
CA ALA A 216 -16.92 88.41 16.99
C ALA A 216 -16.16 87.11 16.66
N LEU A 217 -14.92 86.94 17.14
CA LEU A 217 -14.11 85.74 16.92
C LEU A 217 -14.37 84.62 17.95
N LEU A 218 -14.97 84.95 19.10
CA LEU A 218 -15.24 83.99 20.20
C LEU A 218 -16.70 83.50 20.23
N GLU A 219 -17.61 84.15 19.51
CA GLU A 219 -19.04 83.79 19.43
C GLU A 219 -19.37 82.86 18.23
N ARG A 220 -18.36 82.29 17.56
CA ARG A 220 -18.48 81.35 16.41
C ARG A 220 -17.94 79.96 16.73
#